data_AF-A0A7Y2KHN6-F1
#
_entry.id   AF-A0A7Y2KHN6-F1
#
_cell.length_a   1.000
_cell.length_b   1.000
_cell.length_c   1.000
_cell.angle_alpha   90.00
_cell.angle_beta   90.00
_cell.angle_gamma   90.00
#
_symmetry.space_group_name_H-M   'P 1'
#
loop_
_entity.id
_entity.type
_entity.pdbx_description
1 polymer ?
#
loop_
_entity_poly.entity_id
_entity_poly.type
_entity_poly.pdbx_seq_one_letter_code
_entity_poly.pdbx_strand_id
1 'polypeptide(L)'
;PSQDEFVNLFKKALGKDITPDYHAAEAGAAVLALVLAIEKSNSLDSDVVRRALGQLTFMSFYGGWDINDNGMQIGHDMVDVQWQNGKRVIVYPSSAQTGKLVFPMPTFAEKAKGVKAKPKM
;
A
#
# COMPACT_ATOMS: atom_id res chain seq x y z
N PRO A 1 1.82 11.12 -9.68
CA PRO A 1 2.14 11.83 -8.43
C PRO A 1 3.08 11.03 -7.54
N SER A 2 3.99 11.71 -6.85
CA SER A 2 4.85 11.16 -5.82
C SER A 2 4.08 10.86 -4.53
N GLN A 3 4.71 10.16 -3.57
CA GLN A 3 4.11 9.88 -2.27
C GLN A 3 3.75 11.16 -1.51
N ASP A 4 4.66 12.13 -1.46
CA ASP A 4 4.43 13.40 -0.77
C ASP A 4 3.33 14.23 -1.44
N GLU A 5 3.27 14.22 -2.77
CA GLU A 5 2.18 14.86 -3.52
C GLU A 5 0.83 14.23 -3.18
N PHE A 6 0.74 12.90 -3.14
CA PHE A 6 -0.49 12.21 -2.77
C PHE A 6 -0.91 12.54 -1.34
N VAL A 7 0.01 12.53 -0.37
CA VAL A 7 -0.28 12.92 1.02
C VAL A 7 -0.84 14.35 1.09
N ASN A 8 -0.24 15.29 0.36
CA ASN A 8 -0.70 16.68 0.34
C ASN A 8 -2.08 16.82 -0.31
N LEU A 9 -2.32 16.13 -1.43
CA LEU A 9 -3.63 16.10 -2.08
C LEU A 9 -4.70 15.48 -1.17
N PHE A 10 -4.37 14.41 -0.45
CA PHE A 10 -5.27 13.74 0.49
C PHE A 10 -5.67 14.67 1.64
N LYS A 11 -4.70 15.33 2.28
CA LYS A 11 -4.96 16.31 3.35
C LYS A 11 -5.82 17.46 2.85
N LYS A 12 -5.51 17.98 1.66
CA LYS A 12 -6.27 19.06 1.02
C LYS A 12 -7.71 18.64 0.72
N ALA A 13 -7.92 17.45 0.16
CA ALA A 13 -9.25 16.94 -0.16
C ALA A 13 -10.13 16.75 1.08
N LEU A 14 -9.53 16.36 2.21
CA LEU A 14 -10.27 16.18 3.47
C LEU A 14 -10.37 17.44 4.33
N GLY A 15 -9.59 18.49 4.01
CA GLY A 15 -9.45 19.66 4.87
C GLY A 15 -8.91 19.33 6.26
N LYS A 16 -8.11 18.26 6.40
CA LYS A 16 -7.61 17.73 7.66
C LYS A 16 -6.15 17.33 7.55
N ASP A 17 -5.38 17.57 8.61
CA ASP A 17 -4.00 17.08 8.73
C ASP A 17 -3.99 15.61 9.16
N ILE A 18 -4.30 14.72 8.21
CA ILE A 18 -4.31 13.28 8.40
C ILE A 18 -3.42 12.60 7.35
N THR A 19 -2.55 11.70 7.79
CA THR A 19 -1.75 10.87 6.89
C THR A 19 -2.61 9.74 6.34
N PRO A 20 -2.68 9.53 5.01
CA PRO A 20 -3.38 8.39 4.44
C PRO A 20 -2.78 7.09 4.95
N ASP A 21 -3.64 6.13 5.27
CA ASP A 21 -3.20 4.77 5.55
C ASP A 21 -2.98 4.00 4.24
N TYR A 22 -2.58 2.74 4.38
CA TYR A 22 -2.32 1.84 3.26
C TYR A 22 -3.54 1.71 2.33
N HIS A 23 -4.75 1.55 2.89
CA HIS A 23 -5.97 1.39 2.10
C HIS A 23 -6.37 2.68 1.36
N ALA A 24 -6.15 3.85 1.98
CA ALA A 24 -6.37 5.12 1.31
C ALA A 24 -5.43 5.31 0.12
N ALA A 25 -4.16 4.89 0.26
CA ALA A 25 -3.20 4.93 -0.84
C ALA A 25 -3.55 3.91 -1.94
N GLU A 26 -3.97 2.70 -1.58
CA GLU A 26 -4.45 1.67 -2.52
C GLU A 26 -5.63 2.18 -3.37
N ALA A 27 -6.66 2.72 -2.71
CA ALA A 27 -7.84 3.25 -3.38
C ALA A 27 -7.49 4.42 -4.31
N GLY A 28 -6.60 5.31 -3.88
CA GLY A 28 -6.11 6.41 -4.71
C GLY A 28 -5.39 5.91 -5.96
N ALA A 29 -4.54 4.88 -5.83
CA ALA A 29 -3.81 4.31 -6.96
C ALA A 29 -4.75 3.60 -7.94
N ALA A 30 -5.79 2.92 -7.46
CA ALA A 30 -6.82 2.32 -8.29
C ALA A 30 -7.60 3.35 -9.12
N VAL A 31 -7.98 4.49 -8.52
CA VAL A 31 -8.63 5.59 -9.25
C VAL A 31 -7.68 6.19 -10.30
N LEU A 32 -6.40 6.39 -9.95
CA LEU A 32 -5.40 6.87 -10.90
C LEU A 32 -5.28 5.91 -12.11
N ALA A 33 -5.20 4.60 -11.87
CA ALA A 33 -5.13 3.61 -12.94
C ALA A 33 -6.37 3.64 -13.84
N LEU A 34 -7.57 3.79 -13.26
CA LEU A 34 -8.81 3.91 -14.01
C LEU A 34 -8.79 5.14 -14.93
N VAL A 35 -8.38 6.30 -14.42
CA VAL A 35 -8.27 7.53 -15.22
C VAL A 35 -7.26 7.35 -16.35
N LEU A 36 -6.07 6.81 -16.08
CA LEU A 36 -5.06 6.55 -17.10
C LEU A 36 -5.55 5.59 -18.19
N ALA A 37 -6.35 4.58 -17.84
CA ALA A 37 -6.91 3.65 -18.81
C ALA A 37 -8.00 4.29 -19.67
N ILE A 38 -8.84 5.14 -19.09
CA ILE A 38 -9.84 5.95 -19.82
C ILE A 38 -9.12 6.88 -20.81
N GLU A 39 -8.09 7.59 -20.35
CA GLU A 39 -7.29 8.49 -21.20
C GLU A 39 -6.58 7.73 -22.33
N LYS A 40 -5.94 6.60 -22.01
CA LYS A 40 -5.24 5.75 -22.99
C LYS A 40 -6.18 5.20 -24.06
N SER A 41 -7.39 4.82 -23.67
CA SER A 41 -8.37 4.23 -24.58
C SER A 41 -9.28 5.23 -25.27
N ASN A 42 -9.30 6.48 -24.79
CA ASN A 42 -10.22 7.53 -25.20
C ASN A 42 -11.69 7.04 -25.21
N SER A 43 -12.09 6.31 -24.18
CA SER A 43 -13.40 5.68 -24.09
C SER A 43 -13.87 5.57 -22.65
N LEU A 44 -15.19 5.53 -22.49
CA LEU A 44 -15.87 5.18 -21.23
C LEU A 44 -16.55 3.80 -21.30
N ASP A 45 -16.44 3.10 -22.43
CA ASP A 45 -16.91 1.73 -22.55
C ASP A 45 -16.09 0.80 -21.64
N SER A 46 -16.78 0.01 -20.80
CA SER A 46 -16.14 -0.77 -19.75
C SER A 46 -15.21 -1.85 -20.29
N ASP A 47 -15.56 -2.51 -21.40
CA ASP A 47 -14.73 -3.55 -21.99
C ASP A 47 -13.47 -2.96 -22.62
N VAL A 48 -13.61 -1.80 -23.28
CA VAL A 48 -12.49 -1.04 -23.83
C VAL A 48 -11.54 -0.58 -22.71
N VAL A 49 -12.07 0.00 -21.62
CA VAL A 49 -11.28 0.46 -20.48
C VAL A 49 -10.61 -0.71 -19.76
N ARG A 50 -11.30 -1.85 -19.59
CA ARG A 50 -10.73 -3.06 -18.98
C ARG A 50 -9.54 -3.60 -19.76
N ARG A 51 -9.60 -3.58 -21.10
CA ARG A 51 -8.46 -3.96 -21.95
C ARG A 51 -7.29 -2.98 -21.79
N ALA A 52 -7.58 -1.67 -21.72
CA ALA A 52 -6.54 -0.66 -21.52
C ALA A 52 -5.87 -0.77 -20.14
N LEU A 53 -6.64 -1.06 -19.07
CA LEU A 53 -6.12 -1.32 -17.73
C LEU A 53 -5.08 -2.45 -17.73
N GLY A 54 -5.33 -3.52 -18.48
CA GLY A 54 -4.40 -4.66 -18.62
C GLY A 54 -3.14 -4.36 -19.42
N GLN A 55 -3.05 -3.17 -20.05
CA GLN A 55 -1.88 -2.71 -20.78
C GLN A 55 -1.10 -1.62 -20.03
N LEU A 56 -1.54 -1.28 -18.81
CA LEU A 56 -0.86 -0.29 -17.98
C LEU A 56 0.19 -0.98 -17.12
N THR A 57 1.41 -0.47 -17.17
CA THR A 57 2.47 -0.78 -16.20
C THR A 57 3.13 0.52 -15.79
N PHE A 58 3.06 0.88 -14.51
CA PHE A 58 3.62 2.16 -14.02
C PHE A 58 3.91 2.13 -12.52
N MET A 59 4.70 3.09 -12.04
CA MET A 59 4.93 3.30 -10.61
C MET A 59 3.98 4.38 -10.08
N SER A 60 3.18 4.04 -9.07
CA SER A 60 2.32 4.98 -8.35
C SER A 60 2.93 5.37 -7.00
N PHE A 61 2.29 6.30 -6.29
CA PHE A 61 2.64 6.62 -4.89
C PHE A 61 2.38 5.46 -3.91
N TYR A 62 1.66 4.43 -4.35
CA TYR A 62 1.39 3.21 -3.60
C TYR A 62 2.29 2.04 -4.03
N GLY A 63 3.16 2.22 -5.02
CA GLY A 63 3.98 1.15 -5.59
C GLY A 63 3.62 0.83 -7.04
N GLY A 64 4.20 -0.25 -7.56
CA GLY A 64 4.00 -0.68 -8.95
C GLY A 64 2.55 -1.04 -9.24
N TRP A 65 2.08 -0.69 -10.42
CA TRP A 65 0.83 -1.13 -11.01
C TRP A 65 1.13 -2.08 -12.15
N ASP A 66 0.58 -3.28 -12.05
CA ASP A 66 0.45 -4.24 -13.14
C ASP A 66 -0.69 -5.19 -12.75
N ILE A 67 -1.48 -5.65 -13.73
CA ILE A 67 -2.60 -6.57 -13.49
C ILE A 67 -2.55 -7.76 -14.44
N ASN A 68 -2.93 -8.93 -13.95
CA ASN A 68 -3.06 -10.10 -14.81
C ASN A 68 -4.37 -10.10 -15.63
N ASP A 69 -4.55 -11.14 -16.44
CA ASP A 69 -5.72 -11.29 -17.32
C ASP A 69 -7.07 -11.31 -16.58
N ASN A 70 -7.09 -11.75 -15.32
CA ASN A 70 -8.29 -11.74 -14.48
C ASN A 70 -8.47 -10.42 -13.73
N GLY A 71 -7.52 -9.49 -13.83
CA GLY A 71 -7.55 -8.17 -13.22
C GLY A 71 -6.95 -8.11 -11.82
N MET A 72 -6.29 -9.19 -11.38
CA MET A 72 -5.59 -9.21 -10.10
C MET A 72 -4.33 -8.36 -10.20
N GLN A 73 -4.13 -7.48 -9.22
CA GLN A 73 -2.92 -6.70 -9.07
C GLN A 73 -1.73 -7.64 -8.79
N ILE A 74 -0.69 -7.57 -9.63
CA ILE A 74 0.55 -8.36 -9.50
C ILE A 74 1.83 -7.51 -9.45
N GLY A 75 1.73 -6.20 -9.69
CA GLY A 75 2.89 -5.30 -9.71
C GLY A 75 3.24 -4.64 -8.37
N HIS A 76 2.40 -4.80 -7.34
CA HIS A 76 2.62 -4.20 -6.03
C HIS A 76 3.34 -5.18 -5.11
N ASP A 77 4.45 -4.73 -4.54
CA ASP A 77 5.22 -5.50 -3.56
C ASP A 77 4.66 -5.33 -2.15
N MET A 78 4.19 -6.43 -1.57
CA MET A 78 3.70 -6.46 -0.20
C MET A 78 4.85 -6.46 0.82
N VAL A 79 4.59 -5.85 1.97
CA VAL A 79 5.50 -5.87 3.12
C VAL A 79 4.84 -6.57 4.31
N ASP A 80 5.61 -7.40 5.01
CA ASP A 80 5.17 -7.97 6.28
C ASP A 80 5.51 -7.01 7.41
N VAL A 81 4.49 -6.69 8.22
CA VAL A 81 4.63 -5.78 9.35
C VAL A 81 4.42 -6.51 10.66
N GLN A 82 5.28 -6.23 11.63
CA GLN A 82 5.12 -6.67 13.01
C GLN A 82 5.01 -5.46 13.95
N TRP A 83 4.06 -5.50 14.88
CA TRP A 83 3.99 -4.54 15.97
C TRP A 83 5.04 -4.86 17.02
N GLN A 84 6.05 -3.99 17.15
CA GLN A 84 7.16 -4.12 18.09
C GLN A 84 7.24 -2.88 18.97
N ASN A 85 7.27 -3.07 20.28
CA ASN A 85 7.31 -1.98 21.26
C ASN A 85 6.25 -0.86 21.03
N GLY A 86 5.09 -1.21 20.46
CA GLY A 86 4.03 -0.24 20.12
C GLY A 86 4.23 0.53 18.81
N LYS A 87 5.19 0.13 17.96
CA LYS A 87 5.43 0.70 16.63
C LYS A 87 5.27 -0.37 15.55
N ARG A 88 4.83 0.04 14.35
CA ARG A 88 4.83 -0.82 13.15
C ARG A 88 6.25 -0.92 12.61
N VAL A 89 6.74 -2.14 12.45
CA VAL A 89 8.08 -2.44 11.90
C VAL A 89 7.91 -3.34 10.69
N ILE A 90 8.54 -2.99 9.57
CA ILE A 90 8.58 -3.84 8.38
C ILE A 90 9.66 -4.89 8.63
N VAL A 91 9.27 -6.17 8.65
CA VAL A 91 10.16 -7.29 8.94
C VAL A 91 10.59 -8.03 7.68
N TYR A 92 9.86 -7.89 6.57
CA TYR A 92 10.16 -8.46 5.26
C TYR A 92 9.45 -7.65 4.14
N PRO A 93 9.97 -7.57 2.90
CA PRO A 93 11.24 -8.11 2.41
C PRO A 93 12.46 -7.38 2.99
N SER A 94 13.64 -8.00 2.90
CA SER A 94 14.90 -7.43 3.40
C SER A 94 15.22 -6.07 2.78
N SER A 95 14.83 -5.82 1.54
CA SER A 95 15.03 -4.55 0.83
C SER A 95 14.23 -3.39 1.44
N ALA A 96 13.12 -3.67 2.11
CA ALA A 96 12.25 -2.68 2.76
C ALA A 96 12.25 -2.80 4.30
N GLN A 97 13.08 -3.70 4.85
CA GLN A 97 13.08 -4.04 6.27
C GLN A 97 13.52 -2.83 7.13
N THR A 98 12.69 -2.46 8.10
CA THR A 98 13.00 -1.41 9.09
C THR A 98 13.38 -1.97 10.45
N GLY A 99 13.24 -3.29 10.65
CA GLY A 99 13.73 -4.00 11.82
C GLY A 99 13.58 -5.51 11.70
N LYS A 100 14.32 -6.26 12.55
CA LYS A 100 14.28 -7.73 12.54
C LYS A 100 12.97 -8.25 13.15
N LEU A 101 12.50 -9.40 12.69
CA LEU A 101 11.39 -10.14 13.29
C LEU A 101 11.69 -10.46 14.77
N VAL A 102 10.72 -10.24 15.65
CA VAL A 102 10.76 -10.67 17.06
C VAL A 102 10.08 -12.03 17.18
N PHE A 103 10.85 -13.02 17.66
CA PHE A 103 10.34 -14.36 17.96
C PHE A 103 11.01 -14.95 19.22
N PRO A 104 10.27 -15.66 20.10
CA PRO A 104 8.81 -15.81 20.07
C PRO A 104 8.10 -14.48 20.36
N MET A 105 6.88 -14.33 19.81
CA MET A 105 6.01 -13.22 20.17
C MET A 105 5.43 -13.44 21.57
N PRO A 106 5.26 -12.38 22.39
CA PRO A 106 4.50 -12.50 23.62
C PRO A 106 3.09 -13.02 23.34
N THR A 107 2.60 -13.89 24.22
CA THR A 107 1.22 -14.38 24.22
C THR A 107 0.24 -13.23 24.41
N PHE A 108 -1.03 -13.44 24.08
CA PHE A 108 -2.07 -12.44 24.36
C PHE A 108 -2.20 -12.11 25.85
N ALA A 109 -2.04 -13.10 26.74
CA ALA A 109 -2.07 -12.89 28.19
C ALA A 109 -0.92 -12.00 28.68
N GLU A 110 0.29 -12.17 28.13
CA GLU A 110 1.43 -11.31 28.43
C GLU A 110 1.24 -9.90 27.87
N LYS A 111 0.73 -9.77 26.63
CA LYS A 111 0.39 -8.47 26.04
C LYS A 111 -0.65 -7.71 26.88
N ALA A 112 -1.66 -8.41 27.39
CA ALA A 112 -2.66 -7.83 28.29
C ALA A 112 -2.06 -7.28 29.59
N LYS A 113 -0.93 -7.86 30.04
CA LYS A 113 -0.14 -7.38 31.19
C LYS A 113 0.91 -6.33 30.81
N GLY A 114 0.91 -5.84 29.57
CA GLY A 114 1.83 -4.80 29.09
C GLY A 114 3.17 -5.32 28.56
N VAL A 115 3.37 -6.63 28.44
CA VAL A 115 4.58 -7.18 27.81
C VAL A 115 4.57 -6.85 26.32
N LYS A 116 5.66 -6.25 25.85
CA LYS A 116 5.82 -5.84 24.45
C LYS A 116 6.81 -6.76 23.74
N ALA A 117 6.54 -7.03 22.46
CA ALA A 117 7.52 -7.63 21.58
C ALA A 117 8.70 -6.66 21.42
N LYS A 118 9.88 -7.07 21.89
CA LYS A 118 11.12 -6.30 21.78
C LYS A 118 12.16 -7.16 21.07
N PRO A 119 12.90 -6.61 20.08
CA PRO A 119 14.07 -7.28 19.54
C PRO A 119 15.03 -7.67 20.67
N LYS A 120 15.59 -8.87 20.59
CA LYS A 120 16.72 -9.23 21.46
C LYS A 120 17.91 -8.37 21.03
N MET A 121 18.61 -7.79 22.02
CA MET A 121 19.85 -7.06 21.78
C MET A 121 20.92 -7.99 21.20
#